data_AF-A0A352VLU5-F1
#
_entry.id   AF-A0A352VLU5-F1
#
_cell.length_a   1.000
_cell.length_b   1.000
_cell.length_c   1.000
_cell.angle_alpha   90.00
_cell.angle_beta   90.00
_cell.angle_gamma   90.00
#
_symmetry.space_group_name_H-M   'P 1'
#
loop_
_entity.id
_entity.type
_entity.pdbx_description
1 polymer ?
#
loop_
_entity_poly.entity_id
_entity_poly.type
_entity_poly.pdbx_seq_one_letter_code
_entity_poly.pdbx_strand_id
1 'polypeptide(L)'
;MPEALTMNMTTIRSGFFMVAAMGLIVAPAGAQSTGPTHSGFDPSAPMGGHLHEGEVGKKLMALESAFKCNCGCGLDVHTCQFQMQCGTSPVWSVRIRESLERGETVEAIEASFVADFGKAVFLAPPAEGFNLVGYLLPVFAILTAGMLIGVLTRGGMRREDLVPVENVSEDEAEKLREAMKKLDESESPDW
;
A
#
# COMPACT_ATOMS: atom_id res chain seq x y z
N MET A 1 -32.59 -49.16 13.78
CA MET A 1 -33.07 -47.86 13.27
C MET A 1 -32.03 -46.82 13.64
N PRO A 2 -31.15 -46.36 12.73
CA PRO A 2 -30.26 -45.25 13.03
C PRO A 2 -30.91 -43.93 12.60
N GLU A 3 -31.11 -43.02 13.55
CA GLU A 3 -31.47 -41.63 13.27
C GLU A 3 -30.29 -40.93 12.58
N ALA A 4 -30.54 -40.44 11.37
CA ALA A 4 -29.60 -39.64 10.62
C ALA A 4 -29.50 -38.24 11.23
N LEU A 5 -28.30 -37.87 11.64
CA LEU A 5 -27.91 -36.52 12.06
C LEU A 5 -28.02 -35.58 10.86
N THR A 6 -29.15 -34.91 10.68
CA THR A 6 -29.32 -33.85 9.68
C THR A 6 -28.72 -32.55 10.21
N MET A 7 -27.40 -32.40 10.06
CA MET A 7 -26.73 -31.12 10.27
C MET A 7 -27.15 -30.14 9.17
N ASN A 8 -28.00 -29.18 9.53
CA ASN A 8 -28.44 -28.07 8.69
C ASN A 8 -27.24 -27.22 8.24
N MET A 9 -27.11 -27.04 6.91
CA MET A 9 -26.06 -26.24 6.26
C MET A 9 -26.12 -24.73 6.54
N THR A 10 -27.14 -24.25 7.24
CA THR A 10 -27.36 -22.84 7.59
C THR A 10 -26.42 -22.33 8.70
N THR A 11 -25.90 -23.20 9.56
CA THR A 11 -25.05 -22.81 10.70
C THR A 11 -23.60 -22.46 10.28
N ILE A 12 -23.17 -22.89 9.09
CA ILE A 12 -21.78 -22.68 8.61
C ILE A 12 -21.57 -21.25 8.08
N ARG A 13 -22.62 -20.59 7.58
CA ARG A 13 -22.54 -19.20 7.07
C ARG A 13 -22.40 -18.16 8.18
N SER A 14 -22.94 -18.42 9.37
CA SER A 14 -22.97 -17.44 10.46
C SER A 14 -21.75 -17.50 11.38
N GLY A 15 -21.05 -18.63 11.47
CA GLY A 15 -19.90 -18.79 12.38
C GLY A 15 -18.59 -18.15 11.90
N PHE A 16 -18.38 -18.03 10.60
CA PHE A 16 -17.08 -17.58 10.05
C PHE A 16 -16.91 -16.06 9.97
N PHE A 17 -18.01 -15.30 9.95
CA PHE A 17 -17.95 -13.84 9.89
C PHE A 17 -17.41 -13.20 11.19
N MET A 18 -17.44 -13.92 12.32
CA MET A 18 -17.04 -13.35 13.61
C MET A 18 -15.53 -13.45 13.91
N VAL A 19 -14.78 -14.27 13.16
CA VAL A 19 -13.33 -14.46 13.41
C VAL A 19 -12.45 -13.46 12.64
N ALA A 20 -12.97 -12.84 11.58
CA ALA A 20 -12.19 -11.93 10.73
C ALA A 20 -11.96 -10.53 11.34
N ALA A 21 -12.69 -10.15 12.40
CA ALA A 21 -12.67 -8.78 12.90
C ALA A 21 -11.67 -8.51 14.05
N MET A 22 -11.09 -9.55 14.67
CA MET A 22 -10.40 -9.38 15.98
C MET A 22 -8.87 -9.38 15.93
N GLY A 23 -8.26 -9.46 14.74
CA GLY A 23 -6.80 -9.55 14.59
C GLY A 23 -6.05 -8.27 14.23
N LEU A 24 -6.74 -7.16 13.91
CA LEU A 24 -6.11 -6.02 13.22
C LEU A 24 -5.92 -4.73 14.05
N ILE A 25 -6.25 -4.70 15.34
CA ILE A 25 -6.16 -3.45 16.12
C ILE A 25 -5.46 -3.65 17.47
N VAL A 26 -4.26 -4.24 17.46
CA VAL A 26 -3.29 -3.96 18.52
C VAL A 26 -2.15 -3.20 17.87
N ALA A 27 -2.35 -1.89 17.69
CA ALA A 27 -1.24 -0.99 17.44
C ALA A 27 -0.35 -1.00 18.69
N PRO A 28 0.94 -1.35 18.60
CA PRO A 28 1.82 -1.24 19.75
C PRO A 28 1.94 0.25 20.10
N ALA A 29 1.54 0.62 21.32
CA ALA A 29 1.69 1.97 21.85
C ALA A 29 3.16 2.46 21.90
N GLY A 30 4.13 1.58 21.62
CA GLY A 30 5.56 1.89 21.48
C GLY A 30 6.00 2.35 20.08
N ALA A 31 5.09 2.54 19.11
CA ALA A 31 5.44 3.06 17.78
C ALA A 31 5.64 4.58 17.73
N GLN A 32 5.49 5.28 18.86
CA GLN A 32 5.83 6.70 18.96
C GLN A 32 7.34 6.81 19.16
N SER A 33 8.05 7.45 18.22
CA SER A 33 9.50 7.61 18.35
C SER A 33 9.81 8.46 19.57
N THR A 34 10.22 7.83 20.67
CA THR A 34 10.85 8.49 21.82
C THR A 34 12.35 8.72 21.58
N GLY A 35 12.76 8.77 20.31
CA GLY A 35 14.14 8.95 19.89
C GLY A 35 14.69 10.31 20.32
N PRO A 36 16.01 10.47 20.41
CA PRO A 36 16.64 11.71 20.89
C PRO A 36 16.13 12.91 20.08
N THR A 37 15.89 14.04 20.74
CA THR A 37 15.78 15.34 20.07
C THR A 37 16.97 15.46 19.11
N HIS A 38 16.69 15.49 17.81
CA HIS A 38 17.60 15.66 16.67
C HIS A 38 19.09 15.83 17.05
N SER A 39 19.95 14.90 16.60
CA SER A 39 21.40 15.13 16.60
C SER A 39 21.64 16.50 15.94
N GLY A 40 22.23 17.40 16.72
CA GLY A 40 22.10 18.85 16.59
C GLY A 40 22.48 19.46 15.24
N PHE A 41 22.06 20.70 15.07
CA PHE A 41 22.65 21.61 14.08
C PHE A 41 24.18 21.60 14.23
N ASP A 42 24.88 21.20 13.17
CA ASP A 42 26.34 21.25 13.08
C ASP A 42 26.74 22.32 12.06
N PRO A 43 27.27 23.47 12.50
CA PRO A 43 27.70 24.54 11.60
C PRO A 43 28.93 24.16 10.77
N SER A 44 29.61 23.05 11.11
CA SER A 44 30.75 22.52 10.35
C SER A 44 30.35 21.46 9.32
N ALA A 45 29.08 21.04 9.28
CA ALA A 45 28.61 20.10 8.28
C ALA A 45 28.71 20.69 6.86
N PRO A 46 29.15 19.91 5.87
CA PRO A 46 29.41 20.42 4.53
C PRO A 46 28.11 20.74 3.78
N MET A 47 27.88 22.01 3.45
CA MET A 47 26.66 22.47 2.75
C MET A 47 26.74 22.31 1.21
N GLY A 48 27.86 21.81 0.67
CA GLY A 48 28.19 21.82 -0.77
C GLY A 48 28.10 20.48 -1.50
N GLY A 49 27.39 19.49 -0.95
CA GLY A 49 27.34 18.13 -1.50
C GLY A 49 26.26 17.85 -2.56
N HIS A 50 25.34 18.79 -2.83
CA HIS A 50 24.19 18.52 -3.69
C HIS A 50 24.48 18.89 -5.15
N LEU A 51 24.50 17.88 -6.03
CA LEU A 51 24.56 18.07 -7.47
C LEU A 51 23.52 17.14 -8.08
N HIS A 52 22.50 17.67 -8.74
CA HIS A 52 21.48 16.88 -9.45
C HIS A 52 21.57 17.01 -10.97
N GLU A 53 22.68 17.56 -11.46
CA GLU A 53 22.92 17.76 -12.88
C GLU A 53 23.84 16.66 -13.43
N GLY A 54 23.59 16.25 -14.68
CA GLY A 54 24.35 15.21 -15.35
C GLY A 54 24.06 13.79 -14.84
N GLU A 55 24.87 12.82 -15.28
CA GLU A 55 24.72 11.41 -14.91
C GLU A 55 25.06 11.18 -13.43
N VAL A 56 26.14 11.80 -12.95
CA VAL A 56 26.57 11.70 -11.54
C VAL A 56 25.48 12.21 -10.61
N GLY A 57 24.85 13.34 -10.92
CA GLY A 57 23.80 13.89 -10.06
C GLY A 57 22.53 13.03 -9.99
N LYS A 58 22.19 12.31 -11.06
CA LYS A 58 21.11 11.33 -11.06
C LYS A 58 21.43 10.13 -10.16
N LYS A 59 22.67 9.63 -10.21
CA LYS A 59 23.12 8.53 -9.34
C LYS A 59 23.19 8.95 -7.87
N LEU A 60 23.67 10.17 -7.61
CA LEU A 60 23.69 10.75 -6.27
C LEU A 60 22.27 10.82 -5.68
N MET A 61 21.33 11.40 -6.43
CA MET A 61 19.92 11.48 -6.02
C MET A 61 19.34 10.10 -5.68
N ALA A 62 19.58 9.10 -6.55
CA ALA A 62 19.08 7.74 -6.36
C ALA A 62 19.62 7.11 -5.06
N LEU A 63 20.92 7.24 -4.80
CA LEU A 63 21.56 6.73 -3.60
C LEU A 63 21.10 7.46 -2.34
N GLU A 64 21.03 8.79 -2.37
CA GLU A 64 20.59 9.59 -1.22
C GLU A 64 19.13 9.29 -0.83
N SER A 65 18.27 9.05 -1.83
CA SER A 65 16.86 8.69 -1.59
C SER A 65 16.69 7.23 -1.12
N ALA A 66 17.65 6.36 -1.42
CA ALA A 66 17.59 4.94 -1.04
C ALA A 66 18.06 4.69 0.41
N PHE A 67 19.02 5.47 0.90
CA PHE A 67 19.59 5.29 2.23
C PHE A 67 18.77 5.96 3.34
N LYS A 68 18.42 5.18 4.35
CA LYS A 68 17.81 5.60 5.60
C LYS A 68 18.90 6.13 6.51
N CYS A 69 18.85 7.43 6.77
CA CYS A 69 19.85 8.09 7.61
C CYS A 69 19.78 7.53 9.04
N ASN A 70 20.95 7.29 9.64
CA ASN A 70 21.06 6.66 10.95
C ASN A 70 20.97 7.65 12.14
N CYS A 71 20.67 8.93 11.88
CA CYS A 71 20.56 9.96 12.91
C CYS A 71 19.27 9.88 13.76
N GLY A 72 18.35 8.98 13.42
CA GLY A 72 17.15 8.68 14.22
C GLY A 72 15.87 9.40 13.78
N CYS A 73 15.92 10.30 12.79
CA CYS A 73 14.73 10.95 12.23
C CYS A 73 13.86 10.04 11.36
N GLY A 74 14.42 8.90 10.90
CA GLY A 74 13.71 7.93 10.06
C GLY A 74 13.52 8.37 8.61
N LEU A 75 14.16 9.45 8.17
CA LEU A 75 14.11 9.95 6.79
C LEU A 75 15.30 9.43 5.96
N ASP A 76 15.18 9.55 4.63
CA ASP A 76 16.29 9.33 3.71
C ASP A 76 17.31 10.48 3.74
N VAL A 77 18.49 10.23 3.20
CA VAL A 77 19.61 11.20 3.20
C VAL A 77 19.24 12.47 2.44
N HIS A 78 18.51 12.35 1.32
CA HIS A 78 18.09 13.48 0.50
C HIS A 78 17.07 14.36 1.24
N THR A 79 15.93 13.78 1.61
CA THR A 79 14.81 14.51 2.24
C THR A 79 15.24 15.18 3.54
N CYS A 80 16.04 14.49 4.37
CA CYS A 80 16.46 15.03 5.66
C CYS A 80 17.29 16.32 5.53
N GLN A 81 18.14 16.42 4.50
CA GLN A 81 19.01 17.58 4.31
C GLN A 81 18.24 18.88 4.06
N PHE A 82 17.06 18.81 3.43
CA PHE A 82 16.29 19.99 3.04
C PHE A 82 15.16 20.36 4.01
N GLN A 83 14.74 19.42 4.86
CA GLN A 83 13.62 19.62 5.78
C GLN A 83 14.05 20.08 7.17
N MET A 84 15.33 19.89 7.54
CA MET A 84 15.83 20.15 8.88
C MET A 84 17.33 20.47 8.91
N GLN A 85 17.75 21.16 9.97
CA GLN A 85 19.16 21.36 10.27
C GLN A 85 19.76 20.03 10.75
N CYS A 86 20.52 19.35 9.88
CA CYS A 86 21.07 18.02 10.11
C CYS A 86 22.60 18.00 9.93
N GLY A 87 23.34 17.47 10.91
CA GLY A 87 24.78 17.27 10.80
C GLY A 87 25.22 16.00 10.06
N THR A 88 24.33 15.01 9.92
CA THR A 88 24.69 13.67 9.39
C THR A 88 24.50 13.54 7.87
N SER A 89 23.31 13.91 7.37
CA SER A 89 22.99 13.83 5.93
C SER A 89 24.05 14.46 5.03
N PRO A 90 24.48 15.71 5.29
CA PRO A 90 25.41 16.37 4.37
C PRO A 90 26.76 15.66 4.27
N VAL A 91 27.22 15.03 5.36
CA VAL A 91 28.45 14.23 5.38
C VAL A 91 28.29 12.98 4.50
N TRP A 92 27.15 12.29 4.58
CA TRP A 92 26.87 11.11 3.76
C TRP A 92 26.74 11.47 2.28
N SER A 93 26.04 12.57 1.96
CA SER A 93 25.94 13.11 0.60
C SER A 93 27.32 13.38 -0.01
N VAL A 94 28.21 14.02 0.73
CA VAL A 94 29.59 14.27 0.28
C VAL A 94 30.34 12.95 0.03
N ARG A 95 30.25 11.98 0.95
CA ARG A 95 30.89 10.67 0.78
C ARG A 95 30.38 9.96 -0.48
N ILE A 96 29.07 9.97 -0.73
CA ILE A 96 28.48 9.33 -1.91
C ILE A 96 28.95 10.04 -3.18
N ARG A 97 28.86 11.37 -3.23
CA ARG A 97 29.30 12.17 -4.37
C ARG A 97 30.76 11.92 -4.71
N GLU A 98 31.65 11.99 -3.73
CA GLU A 98 33.08 11.74 -3.94
C GLU A 98 33.36 10.33 -4.45
N SER A 99 32.59 9.33 -3.99
CA SER A 99 32.71 7.95 -4.46
C SER A 99 32.28 7.82 -5.93
N LEU A 100 31.19 8.48 -6.32
CA LEU A 100 30.75 8.55 -7.71
C LEU A 100 31.76 9.29 -8.59
N GLU A 101 32.35 10.38 -8.12
CA GLU A 101 33.38 11.14 -8.84
C GLU A 101 34.68 10.36 -9.01
N ARG A 102 35.00 9.44 -8.08
CA ARG A 102 36.09 8.46 -8.23
C ARG A 102 35.77 7.34 -9.22
N GLY A 103 34.55 7.28 -9.74
CA GLY A 103 34.10 6.25 -10.69
C GLY A 103 33.64 4.95 -10.04
N GLU A 104 33.33 4.96 -8.73
CA GLU A 104 32.73 3.80 -8.06
C GLU A 104 31.32 3.55 -8.58
N THR A 105 30.91 2.28 -8.67
CA THR A 105 29.55 1.93 -9.10
C THR A 105 28.55 2.12 -7.96
N VAL A 106 27.27 2.24 -8.29
CA VAL A 106 26.18 2.39 -7.32
C VAL A 106 26.18 1.21 -6.34
N GLU A 107 26.36 -0.01 -6.85
CA GLU A 107 26.36 -1.25 -6.07
C GLU A 107 27.56 -1.33 -5.12
N ALA A 108 28.74 -0.82 -5.55
CA ALA A 108 29.91 -0.75 -4.70
C ALA A 108 29.69 0.23 -3.52
N ILE A 109 29.09 1.38 -3.80
CA ILE A 109 28.74 2.37 -2.77
C ILE A 109 27.72 1.77 -1.80
N GLU A 110 26.64 1.18 -2.31
CA GLU A 110 25.63 0.46 -1.52
C GLU A 110 26.24 -0.62 -0.63
N ALA A 111 27.12 -1.46 -1.18
CA ALA A 111 27.82 -2.49 -0.42
C ALA A 111 28.69 -1.89 0.70
N SER A 112 29.34 -0.73 0.45
CA SER A 112 30.14 -0.05 1.48
C SER A 112 29.28 0.46 2.64
N PHE A 113 28.10 1.01 2.37
CA PHE A 113 27.17 1.46 3.41
C PHE A 113 26.55 0.28 4.16
N VAL A 114 26.26 -0.83 3.47
CA VAL A 114 25.80 -2.07 4.12
C VAL A 114 26.91 -2.66 5.00
N ALA A 115 28.17 -2.57 4.61
CA ALA A 115 29.28 -3.03 5.44
C ALA A 115 29.41 -2.21 6.74
N ASP A 116 29.21 -0.90 6.65
CA ASP A 116 29.33 0.01 7.80
C ASP A 116 28.10 -0.01 8.73
N PHE A 117 26.89 -0.09 8.17
CA PHE A 117 25.63 0.13 8.89
C PHE A 117 24.65 -1.05 8.84
N GLY A 118 24.96 -2.10 8.10
CA GLY A 118 24.10 -3.26 7.88
C GLY A 118 23.00 -3.02 6.83
N LYS A 119 22.25 -4.08 6.49
CA LYS A 119 21.17 -4.03 5.47
C LYS A 119 20.01 -3.08 5.83
N ALA A 120 19.89 -2.69 7.11
CA ALA A 120 18.88 -1.75 7.58
C ALA A 120 19.17 -0.29 7.23
N VAL A 121 20.31 -0.03 6.57
CA VAL A 121 20.68 1.28 6.01
C VAL A 121 19.79 1.70 4.84
N PHE A 122 19.05 0.79 4.22
CA PHE A 122 18.09 1.15 3.17
C PHE A 122 16.72 1.51 3.75
N LEU A 123 16.00 2.43 3.09
CA LEU A 123 14.59 2.70 3.39
C LEU A 123 13.74 1.45 3.13
N ALA A 124 13.96 0.84 1.97
CA ALA A 124 13.34 -0.41 1.57
C ALA A 124 14.34 -1.56 1.83
N PRO A 125 14.03 -2.51 2.73
CA PRO A 125 14.89 -3.67 2.94
C PRO A 125 15.12 -4.44 1.64
N PRO A 126 16.34 -4.91 1.31
CA PRO A 126 16.58 -5.65 0.07
C PRO A 126 15.64 -6.87 -0.06
N ALA A 127 15.08 -7.10 -1.24
CA ALA A 127 14.08 -8.15 -1.52
C ALA A 127 14.69 -9.57 -1.56
N GLU A 128 15.35 -9.96 -0.48
CA GLU A 128 16.07 -11.22 -0.34
C GLU A 128 15.75 -11.89 1.00
N GLY A 129 15.85 -13.22 1.05
CA GLY A 129 15.65 -13.99 2.29
C GLY A 129 14.25 -13.74 2.89
N PHE A 130 14.20 -13.41 4.19
CA PHE A 130 12.94 -13.17 4.89
C PHE A 130 12.22 -11.89 4.44
N ASN A 131 12.93 -10.90 3.90
CA ASN A 131 12.33 -9.64 3.45
C ASN A 131 11.32 -9.86 2.32
N LEU A 132 11.48 -10.91 1.50
CA LEU A 132 10.53 -11.30 0.45
C LEU A 132 9.11 -11.48 0.97
N VAL A 133 8.94 -11.92 2.23
CA VAL A 133 7.61 -12.04 2.84
C VAL A 133 6.91 -10.69 2.86
N GLY A 134 7.61 -9.61 3.23
CA GLY A 134 7.04 -8.27 3.24
C GLY A 134 6.56 -7.78 1.87
N TYR A 135 7.26 -8.20 0.80
CA TYR A 135 6.90 -7.84 -0.58
C TYR A 135 5.75 -8.69 -1.14
N LEU A 136 5.73 -9.99 -0.83
CA LEU A 136 4.76 -10.92 -1.41
C LEU A 136 3.47 -11.04 -0.60
N LEU A 137 3.52 -10.80 0.72
CA LEU A 137 2.38 -10.94 1.61
C LEU A 137 1.16 -10.12 1.16
N PRO A 138 1.27 -8.83 0.75
CA PRO A 138 0.12 -8.06 0.28
C PRO A 138 -0.55 -8.68 -0.96
N VAL A 139 0.25 -9.19 -1.90
CA VAL A 139 -0.25 -9.85 -3.12
C VAL A 139 -1.00 -11.12 -2.76
N PHE A 140 -0.42 -11.98 -1.93
CA PHE A 140 -1.09 -13.20 -1.49
C PHE A 140 -2.35 -12.92 -0.67
N ALA A 141 -2.33 -11.90 0.19
CA ALA A 141 -3.50 -11.51 0.96
C ALA A 141 -4.68 -11.09 0.06
N ILE A 142 -4.43 -10.28 -0.96
CA ILE A 142 -5.47 -9.84 -1.91
C ILE A 142 -6.00 -11.02 -2.72
N LEU A 143 -5.12 -11.87 -3.26
CA LEU A 143 -5.52 -13.02 -4.07
C LEU A 143 -6.33 -14.04 -3.26
N THR A 144 -5.90 -14.36 -2.05
CA THR A 144 -6.61 -15.29 -1.17
C THR A 144 -7.96 -14.73 -0.72
N ALA A 145 -8.03 -13.44 -0.38
CA ALA A 145 -9.29 -12.79 -0.04
C ALA A 145 -10.27 -12.78 -1.22
N GLY A 146 -9.81 -12.40 -2.42
CA GLY A 146 -10.63 -12.41 -3.64
C GLY A 146 -11.12 -13.81 -4.01
N MET A 147 -10.26 -14.82 -3.90
CA MET A 147 -10.63 -16.22 -4.13
C MET A 147 -11.68 -16.69 -3.13
N LEU A 148 -11.51 -16.36 -1.84
CA LEU A 148 -12.48 -16.71 -0.80
C LEU A 148 -13.85 -16.10 -1.07
N ILE A 149 -13.90 -14.80 -1.39
CA ILE A 149 -15.15 -14.11 -1.74
C ILE A 149 -15.79 -14.75 -2.99
N GLY A 150 -14.98 -15.04 -4.01
CA GLY A 150 -15.46 -15.67 -5.25
C GLY A 150 -16.09 -17.04 -4.99
N VAL A 151 -15.46 -17.88 -4.16
CA VAL A 151 -16.00 -19.20 -3.80
C VAL A 151 -17.28 -19.07 -2.98
N LEU A 152 -17.32 -18.15 -2.01
CA LEU A 152 -18.49 -17.95 -1.14
C LEU A 152 -19.71 -17.37 -1.87
N THR A 153 -19.49 -16.56 -2.91
CA THR A 153 -20.56 -15.92 -3.69
C THR A 153 -21.02 -16.75 -4.89
N ARG A 154 -20.21 -17.73 -5.35
CA ARG A 154 -20.50 -18.58 -6.52
C ARG A 154 -21.83 -19.36 -6.43
N GLY A 155 -22.36 -19.61 -5.23
CA GLY A 155 -23.62 -20.35 -5.01
C GLY A 155 -24.88 -19.48 -4.86
N GLY A 156 -24.79 -18.15 -5.03
CA GLY A 156 -25.81 -17.20 -4.56
C GLY A 156 -26.91 -16.79 -5.55
N MET A 157 -26.92 -17.26 -6.80
CA MET A 157 -28.01 -16.99 -7.73
C MET A 157 -28.56 -18.30 -8.27
N ARG A 158 -29.44 -18.94 -7.49
CA ARG A 158 -30.31 -19.98 -8.06
C ARG A 158 -31.23 -19.27 -9.05
N ARG A 159 -31.32 -19.78 -10.27
CA ARG A 159 -32.23 -19.26 -11.31
C ARG A 159 -33.69 -19.24 -10.85
N GLU A 160 -33.99 -19.97 -9.77
CA GLU A 160 -35.26 -20.06 -9.07
C GLU A 160 -35.59 -18.81 -8.21
N ASP A 161 -34.58 -18.03 -7.77
CA ASP A 161 -34.78 -16.77 -7.04
C ASP A 161 -34.96 -15.56 -7.98
N LEU A 162 -34.82 -15.76 -9.29
CA LEU A 162 -35.14 -14.76 -10.29
C LEU A 162 -36.64 -14.84 -10.58
N VAL A 163 -37.39 -13.79 -10.26
CA VAL A 163 -38.79 -13.68 -10.68
C VAL A 163 -38.81 -13.75 -12.21
N PRO A 164 -39.49 -14.74 -12.82
CA PRO A 164 -39.64 -14.78 -14.26
C PRO A 164 -40.25 -13.45 -14.71
N VAL A 165 -39.59 -12.77 -15.65
CA VAL A 165 -40.24 -11.64 -16.33
C VAL A 165 -41.33 -12.27 -17.17
N GLU A 166 -42.55 -12.27 -16.65
CA GLU A 166 -43.72 -12.64 -17.40
C GLU A 166 -43.84 -11.65 -18.56
N ASN A 167 -44.07 -12.15 -19.78
CA ASN A 167 -44.23 -11.28 -20.93
C ASN A 167 -45.46 -10.41 -20.68
N VAL A 168 -45.25 -9.11 -20.53
CA VAL A 168 -46.31 -8.11 -20.33
C VAL A 168 -47.33 -8.28 -21.45
N SER A 169 -48.61 -8.44 -21.10
CA SER A 169 -49.65 -8.55 -22.12
C SER A 169 -49.70 -7.26 -22.95
N GLU A 170 -50.06 -7.35 -24.24
CA GLU A 170 -50.09 -6.17 -25.12
C GLU A 170 -50.95 -5.02 -24.54
N ASP A 171 -52.03 -5.35 -23.84
CA ASP A 171 -52.90 -4.40 -23.13
C ASP A 171 -52.20 -3.69 -21.96
N GLU A 172 -51.39 -4.41 -21.18
CA GLU A 172 -50.61 -3.82 -20.08
C GLU A 172 -49.44 -2.97 -20.61
N ALA A 173 -48.83 -3.39 -21.71
CA ALA A 173 -47.77 -2.61 -22.37
C ALA A 173 -48.33 -1.30 -22.93
N GLU A 174 -49.54 -1.32 -23.49
CA GLU A 174 -50.22 -0.13 -23.98
C GLU A 174 -50.63 0.82 -22.85
N LYS A 175 -51.19 0.29 -21.75
CA LYS A 175 -51.47 1.07 -20.53
C LYS A 175 -50.21 1.72 -19.95
N LEU A 176 -49.08 1.02 -19.96
CA LEU A 176 -47.82 1.57 -19.47
C LEU A 176 -47.30 2.69 -20.37
N ARG A 177 -47.37 2.51 -21.70
CA ARG A 177 -47.00 3.55 -22.68
C ARG A 177 -47.86 4.81 -22.53
N GLU A 178 -49.16 4.63 -22.32
CA GLU A 178 -50.07 5.76 -22.13
C GLU A 178 -49.85 6.45 -20.78
N ALA A 179 -49.58 5.71 -19.72
CA ALA A 179 -49.18 6.28 -18.43
C ALA A 179 -47.88 7.08 -18.54
N MET A 180 -46.88 6.58 -19.27
CA MET A 180 -45.62 7.31 -19.51
C MET A 180 -45.84 8.59 -20.32
N LYS A 181 -46.65 8.53 -21.39
CA LYS A 181 -46.99 9.70 -22.20
C LYS A 181 -47.70 10.78 -21.38
N LYS A 182 -48.63 10.37 -20.52
CA LYS A 182 -49.35 11.28 -19.63
C LYS A 182 -48.44 11.95 -18.60
N LEU A 183 -47.46 11.21 -18.06
CA LEU A 183 -46.47 11.79 -17.16
C LEU A 183 -45.60 12.81 -17.88
N ASP A 184 -45.12 12.48 -19.07
CA ASP A 184 -44.27 13.36 -19.89
C ASP A 184 -45.00 14.66 -20.26
N GLU A 185 -46.28 14.58 -20.62
CA GLU A 185 -47.13 15.75 -20.88
C GLU A 185 -47.43 16.58 -19.62
N SER A 186 -47.45 15.94 -18.44
CA SER A 186 -47.64 16.65 -17.16
C SER A 186 -46.36 17.27 -16.60
N GLU A 187 -45.20 16.69 -16.94
CA GLU A 187 -43.89 17.14 -16.50
C GLU A 187 -43.20 18.00 -17.57
N SER A 188 -43.76 18.07 -18.79
CA SER A 188 -43.24 18.92 -19.87
C SER A 188 -43.27 20.37 -19.41
N PRO A 189 -42.11 21.04 -19.32
CA PRO A 189 -42.07 22.41 -18.86
C PRO A 189 -42.73 23.37 -19.86
N ASP A 190 -43.47 24.36 -19.35
CA ASP A 190 -44.27 25.30 -20.16
C ASP A 190 -43.45 26.53 -20.65
N TRP A 191 -42.13 26.36 -20.86
CA TRP A 191 -41.19 27.44 -21.20
C TRP A 191 -40.59 27.32 -22.60
#